data_AF-A0AAU6YU41-F1
#
_entry.id   AF-A0AAU6YU41-F1
#
_cell.length_a   1.000
_cell.length_b   1.000
_cell.length_c   1.000
_cell.angle_alpha   90.00
_cell.angle_beta   90.00
_cell.angle_gamma   90.00
#
_symmetry.space_group_name_H-M   'P 1'
#
loop_
_entity.id
_entity.type
_entity.pdbx_description
1 polymer ?
#
loop_
_entity_poly.entity_id
_entity_poly.type
_entity_poly.pdbx_seq_one_letter_code
_entity_poly.pdbx_strand_id
1 'polypeptide(L)'
;MRRRNPIELAAVATAAVPGLTPTAVSSAPDDPADFDSALLLDSEGKRWRVRSPRHAEASARLETEFLVLRAFVPGIRAELPFLMPTVAGTVRQGPLTTFVYSHLAGSTRSVEELGAASPAVSREIGAAMAAIHDLPHSLVSNADLPSYTPNEFRQRRLNELDQAATTGKIPPLLLRRWEHALEDVSLWRFNPCVVHGDLHEDNLLVDGDRVTAVTGWTDLRIGDPADDMAWLVASNNQEFVDNVLAHYTSSRRDVPDAHLLRRAALSAEFALAQYLVKGIATGDHNMISEAEAMLSTLAEDVAEYGGQPISIEPLPQPVPPSTPASGSAAGPPAQPAGQASGPDHPVAAVSKVALLAPDTVTGLAAVPSSAAMPAVQVAPIPLEASDEGRSDEGRADGDVAREGGATGGDSTASGDTAADDVVTDSPGTGSAKVSNVSVTAIPDGEADREPGAPSPANDTSTTSLPVVPPKSR
;
A
#
# COMPACT_ATOMS: atom_id res chain seq x y z
N MET A 1 -9.19 -20.60 -17.52
CA MET A 1 -8.29 -20.12 -18.61
C MET A 1 -6.91 -20.73 -18.40
N ARG A 2 -6.11 -21.00 -19.45
CA ARG A 2 -4.75 -21.56 -19.29
C ARG A 2 -3.81 -20.48 -18.75
N ARG A 3 -3.00 -20.78 -17.72
CA ARG A 3 -1.91 -19.88 -17.30
C ARG A 3 -0.91 -19.69 -18.45
N ARG A 4 -0.49 -18.46 -18.68
CA ARG A 4 0.53 -18.09 -19.67
C ARG A 4 1.91 -18.47 -19.17
N ASN A 5 2.78 -18.92 -20.08
CA ASN A 5 4.19 -19.10 -19.75
C ASN A 5 4.98 -17.79 -19.96
N PRO A 6 6.18 -17.63 -19.37
CA PRO A 6 6.91 -16.38 -19.46
C PRO A 6 7.30 -15.97 -20.90
N ILE A 7 7.51 -16.91 -21.83
CA ILE A 7 7.81 -16.62 -23.24
C ILE A 7 6.57 -16.05 -23.96
N GLU A 8 5.38 -16.55 -23.65
CA GLU A 8 4.11 -15.95 -24.10
C GLU A 8 3.98 -14.51 -23.57
N LEU A 9 4.30 -14.27 -22.30
CA LEU A 9 4.27 -12.91 -21.70
C LEU A 9 5.30 -11.97 -22.33
N ALA A 10 6.49 -12.45 -22.70
CA ALA A 10 7.49 -11.69 -23.44
C ALA A 10 6.95 -11.21 -24.81
N ALA A 11 6.28 -12.10 -25.55
CA ALA A 11 5.66 -11.76 -26.84
C ALA A 11 4.44 -10.84 -26.70
N VAL A 12 3.75 -10.86 -25.56
CA VAL A 12 2.70 -9.87 -25.23
C VAL A 12 3.31 -8.50 -24.91
N ALA A 13 4.44 -8.45 -24.22
CA ALA A 13 5.09 -7.20 -23.84
C ALA A 13 5.64 -6.40 -25.04
N THR A 14 6.14 -7.05 -26.09
CA THR A 14 6.62 -6.35 -27.31
C THR A 14 5.49 -5.68 -28.10
N ALA A 15 4.24 -6.13 -27.92
CA ALA A 15 3.06 -5.45 -28.45
C ALA A 15 2.57 -4.30 -27.55
N ALA A 16 2.98 -4.27 -26.27
CA ALA A 16 2.63 -3.23 -25.31
C ALA A 16 3.62 -2.05 -25.30
N VAL A 17 4.92 -2.34 -25.48
CA VAL A 17 6.02 -1.36 -25.39
C VAL A 17 6.73 -1.27 -26.74
N PRO A 18 6.53 -0.18 -27.52
CA PRO A 18 7.21 0.00 -28.81
C PRO A 18 8.73 -0.04 -28.68
N GLY A 19 9.37 -0.86 -29.52
CA GLY A 19 10.83 -1.03 -29.53
C GLY A 19 11.39 -2.00 -28.49
N LEU A 20 10.57 -2.60 -27.62
CA LEU A 20 11.03 -3.59 -26.65
C LEU A 20 11.52 -4.88 -27.36
N THR A 21 12.75 -5.28 -27.05
CA THR A 21 13.46 -6.42 -27.65
C THR A 21 13.96 -7.40 -26.57
N PRO A 22 13.10 -8.28 -26.03
CA PRO A 22 13.47 -9.19 -24.96
C PRO A 22 14.57 -10.18 -25.36
N THR A 23 15.64 -10.25 -24.58
CA THR A 23 16.79 -11.16 -24.74
C THR A 23 16.75 -12.33 -23.76
N ALA A 24 16.17 -12.12 -22.57
CA ALA A 24 15.93 -13.17 -21.59
C ALA A 24 14.63 -12.92 -20.84
N VAL A 25 14.07 -14.00 -20.29
CA VAL A 25 12.86 -13.97 -19.48
C VAL A 25 12.97 -14.95 -18.30
N SER A 26 12.43 -14.58 -17.15
CA SER A 26 12.24 -15.46 -16.00
C SER A 26 10.80 -15.41 -15.48
N SER A 27 10.40 -16.50 -14.81
CA SER A 27 9.17 -16.51 -14.02
C SER A 27 9.31 -15.54 -12.84
N ALA A 28 8.29 -14.74 -12.58
CA ALA A 28 8.23 -13.85 -11.43
C ALA A 28 6.78 -13.80 -10.91
N PRO A 29 6.38 -14.75 -10.05
CA PRO A 29 5.06 -14.76 -9.42
C PRO A 29 4.79 -13.46 -8.65
N ASP A 30 3.57 -12.96 -8.79
CA ASP A 30 3.07 -11.68 -8.30
C ASP A 30 1.54 -11.86 -8.35
N ASP A 31 0.90 -12.04 -7.18
CA ASP A 31 -0.47 -12.57 -6.98
C ASP A 31 -0.89 -13.61 -8.05
N PRO A 32 -0.44 -14.89 -7.91
CA PRO A 32 -0.69 -15.92 -8.92
C PRO A 32 -2.15 -16.41 -8.97
N ALA A 33 -3.05 -15.89 -8.11
CA ALA A 33 -4.49 -16.05 -8.26
C ALA A 33 -4.99 -15.11 -9.36
N ASP A 34 -4.62 -13.83 -9.30
CA ASP A 34 -5.13 -12.80 -10.21
C ASP A 34 -4.29 -12.62 -11.49
N PHE A 35 -2.97 -12.87 -11.47
CA PHE A 35 -2.06 -12.58 -12.59
C PHE A 35 -1.20 -13.76 -13.04
N ASP A 36 -0.87 -13.77 -14.34
CA ASP A 36 0.30 -14.45 -14.88
C ASP A 36 1.41 -13.39 -15.05
N SER A 37 2.55 -13.55 -14.38
CA SER A 37 3.57 -12.49 -14.26
C SER A 37 4.98 -12.97 -14.59
N ALA A 38 5.81 -12.09 -15.17
CA ALA A 38 7.16 -12.39 -15.64
C ALA A 38 8.10 -11.18 -15.58
N LEU A 39 9.40 -11.44 -15.46
CA LEU A 39 10.46 -10.44 -15.62
C LEU A 39 11.17 -10.64 -16.96
N LEU A 40 11.38 -9.52 -17.67
CA LEU A 40 12.08 -9.47 -18.96
C LEU A 40 13.38 -8.69 -18.81
N LEU A 41 14.41 -9.11 -19.55
CA LEU A 41 15.60 -8.32 -19.87
C LEU A 41 15.56 -8.01 -21.36
N ASP A 42 15.86 -6.77 -21.77
CA ASP A 42 15.94 -6.40 -23.19
C ASP A 42 17.40 -6.36 -23.73
N SER A 43 17.58 -5.92 -24.98
CA SER A 43 18.90 -5.82 -25.61
C SER A 43 19.72 -4.60 -25.16
N GLU A 44 19.13 -3.69 -24.39
CA GLU A 44 19.83 -2.55 -23.75
C GLU A 44 20.17 -2.84 -22.28
N GLY A 45 19.80 -4.03 -21.78
CA GLY A 45 20.01 -4.43 -20.39
C GLY A 45 18.98 -3.86 -19.41
N LYS A 46 17.91 -3.20 -19.88
CA LYS A 46 16.82 -2.74 -19.02
C LYS A 46 15.96 -3.93 -18.62
N ARG A 47 15.44 -3.86 -17.39
CA ARG A 47 14.54 -4.87 -16.82
C ARG A 47 13.11 -4.35 -16.80
N TRP A 48 12.17 -5.24 -17.11
CA TRP A 48 10.74 -4.95 -17.18
C TRP A 48 9.93 -6.01 -16.44
N ARG A 49 8.77 -5.65 -15.88
CA ARG A 49 7.83 -6.56 -15.21
C ARG A 49 6.51 -6.57 -15.98
N VAL A 50 6.04 -7.74 -16.38
CA VAL A 50 4.74 -7.92 -17.07
C VAL A 50 3.73 -8.43 -16.05
N ARG A 51 2.58 -7.76 -15.91
CA ARG A 51 1.42 -8.23 -15.14
C ARG A 51 0.26 -8.49 -16.11
N SER A 52 -0.10 -9.75 -16.31
CA SER A 52 -1.19 -10.17 -17.21
C SER A 52 -2.36 -10.71 -16.39
N PRO A 53 -3.49 -9.99 -16.26
CA PRO A 53 -4.62 -10.44 -15.45
C PRO A 53 -5.29 -11.70 -16.03
N ARG A 54 -5.78 -12.54 -15.13
CA ARG A 54 -6.38 -13.86 -15.43
C ARG A 54 -7.92 -13.80 -15.51
N HIS A 55 -8.53 -12.73 -14.99
CA HIS A 55 -9.97 -12.45 -15.00
C HIS A 55 -10.25 -10.93 -15.02
N ALA A 56 -11.52 -10.55 -15.17
CA ALA A 56 -11.94 -9.16 -15.37
C ALA A 56 -11.67 -8.25 -14.17
N GLU A 57 -11.87 -8.74 -12.94
CA GLU A 57 -11.60 -7.99 -11.69
C GLU A 57 -10.10 -7.65 -11.56
N ALA A 58 -9.20 -8.60 -11.83
CA ALA A 58 -7.76 -8.35 -11.91
C ALA A 58 -7.38 -7.32 -12.99
N SER A 59 -8.10 -7.27 -14.11
CA SER A 59 -7.92 -6.23 -15.13
C SER A 59 -8.35 -4.86 -14.62
N ALA A 60 -9.50 -4.79 -13.94
CA ALA A 60 -10.01 -3.56 -13.33
C ALA A 60 -9.08 -3.03 -12.21
N ARG A 61 -8.47 -3.92 -11.41
CA ARG A 61 -7.42 -3.57 -10.42
C ARG A 61 -6.25 -2.84 -11.11
N LEU A 62 -5.65 -3.43 -12.14
CA LEU A 62 -4.52 -2.82 -12.87
C LEU A 62 -4.90 -1.56 -13.65
N GLU A 63 -6.10 -1.51 -14.23
CA GLU A 63 -6.61 -0.30 -14.91
C GLU A 63 -6.85 0.85 -13.91
N THR A 64 -7.24 0.54 -12.67
CA THR A 64 -7.35 1.50 -11.56
C THR A 64 -5.98 1.94 -11.05
N GLU A 65 -5.05 1.01 -10.77
CA GLU A 65 -3.66 1.31 -10.39
C GLU A 65 -2.99 2.22 -11.44
N PHE A 66 -3.23 2.00 -12.74
CA PHE A 66 -2.71 2.88 -13.79
C PHE A 66 -3.30 4.30 -13.78
N LEU A 67 -4.58 4.48 -13.43
CA LEU A 67 -5.16 5.81 -13.26
C LEU A 67 -4.56 6.52 -12.05
N VAL A 68 -4.42 5.82 -10.91
CA VAL A 68 -3.77 6.35 -9.70
C VAL A 68 -2.32 6.76 -9.98
N LEU A 69 -1.51 5.88 -10.58
CA LEU A 69 -0.11 6.15 -10.92
C LEU A 69 0.10 7.33 -11.88
N ARG A 70 -0.94 7.74 -12.62
CA ARG A 70 -0.94 8.93 -13.48
C ARG A 70 -1.27 10.24 -12.73
N ALA A 71 -1.89 10.18 -11.55
CA ALA A 71 -2.10 11.35 -10.69
C ALA A 71 -0.78 11.89 -10.11
N PHE A 72 0.21 11.00 -9.92
CA PHE A 72 1.55 11.34 -9.48
C PHE A 72 2.36 12.00 -10.61
N VAL A 73 2.19 13.32 -10.75
CA VAL A 73 3.00 14.15 -11.65
C VAL A 73 4.49 14.12 -11.25
N PRO A 74 5.44 14.36 -12.19
CA PRO A 74 6.87 14.18 -11.94
C PRO A 74 7.44 14.95 -10.73
N GLY A 75 6.89 16.10 -10.38
CA GLY A 75 7.28 16.85 -9.18
C GLY A 75 7.00 16.06 -7.89
N ILE A 76 5.78 15.57 -7.72
CA ILE A 76 5.37 14.77 -6.56
C ILE A 76 6.19 13.46 -6.50
N ARG A 77 6.43 12.82 -7.65
CA ARG A 77 7.28 11.60 -7.72
C ARG A 77 8.75 11.85 -7.35
N ALA A 78 9.22 13.09 -7.40
CA ALA A 78 10.60 13.46 -7.03
C ALA A 78 10.76 13.85 -5.56
N GLU A 79 9.66 14.09 -4.84
CA GLU A 79 9.65 14.41 -3.39
C GLU A 79 9.50 13.16 -2.51
N LEU A 80 9.07 12.03 -3.08
CA LEU A 80 8.95 10.76 -2.36
C LEU A 80 10.32 10.10 -2.11
N PRO A 81 10.56 9.50 -0.92
CA PRO A 81 11.84 8.87 -0.57
C PRO A 81 12.04 7.49 -1.23
N PHE A 82 11.04 6.98 -1.94
CA PHE A 82 10.99 5.66 -2.58
C PHE A 82 10.52 5.78 -4.03
N LEU A 83 10.80 4.75 -4.85
CA LEU A 83 10.28 4.67 -6.22
C LEU A 83 8.84 4.11 -6.26
N MET A 84 8.06 4.55 -7.24
CA MET A 84 6.75 3.99 -7.55
C MET A 84 6.76 3.26 -8.90
N PRO A 85 5.84 2.31 -9.16
CA PRO A 85 5.66 1.71 -10.47
C PRO A 85 5.52 2.74 -11.59
N THR A 86 6.06 2.40 -12.76
CA THR A 86 5.94 3.21 -13.98
C THR A 86 5.48 2.29 -15.11
N VAL A 87 4.25 2.49 -15.58
CA VAL A 87 3.73 1.77 -16.74
C VAL A 87 4.47 2.25 -17.99
N ALA A 88 5.21 1.34 -18.60
CA ALA A 88 5.94 1.55 -19.86
C ALA A 88 5.07 1.32 -21.09
N GLY A 89 3.99 0.53 -20.94
CA GLY A 89 3.06 0.23 -22.02
C GLY A 89 1.94 -0.71 -21.59
N THR A 90 0.90 -0.78 -22.42
CA THR A 90 -0.34 -1.53 -22.16
C THR A 90 -0.81 -2.23 -23.43
N VAL A 91 -1.30 -3.46 -23.34
CA VAL A 91 -1.90 -4.18 -24.48
C VAL A 91 -3.22 -4.84 -24.10
N ARG A 92 -4.27 -4.53 -24.86
CA ARG A 92 -5.61 -5.09 -24.66
C ARG A 92 -5.79 -6.38 -25.45
N GLN A 93 -6.39 -7.38 -24.81
CA GLN A 93 -6.55 -8.73 -25.33
C GLN A 93 -7.99 -9.21 -25.05
N GLY A 94 -8.91 -8.80 -25.92
CA GLY A 94 -10.34 -8.96 -25.68
C GLY A 94 -10.79 -8.09 -24.50
N PRO A 95 -11.41 -8.66 -23.45
CA PRO A 95 -11.87 -7.89 -22.30
C PRO A 95 -10.75 -7.52 -21.30
N LEU A 96 -9.55 -8.12 -21.40
CA LEU A 96 -8.48 -7.97 -20.40
C LEU A 96 -7.35 -7.07 -20.93
N THR A 97 -6.69 -6.33 -20.03
CA THR A 97 -5.57 -5.44 -20.34
C THR A 97 -4.31 -5.90 -19.61
N THR A 98 -3.25 -6.22 -20.36
CA THR A 98 -1.93 -6.57 -19.80
C THR A 98 -1.08 -5.31 -19.69
N PHE A 99 -0.38 -5.16 -18.57
CA PHE A 99 0.46 -3.99 -18.27
C PHE A 99 1.94 -4.39 -18.21
N VAL A 100 2.80 -3.53 -18.75
CA VAL A 100 4.27 -3.67 -18.66
C VAL A 100 4.82 -2.49 -17.88
N TYR A 101 5.61 -2.78 -16.87
CA TYR A 101 6.22 -1.83 -15.95
C TYR A 101 7.74 -1.82 -16.11
N SER A 102 8.39 -0.68 -15.89
CA SER A 102 9.82 -0.65 -15.60
C SER A 102 10.10 -1.38 -14.28
N HIS A 103 11.13 -2.23 -14.24
CA HIS A 103 11.47 -3.01 -13.05
C HIS A 103 12.08 -2.14 -11.95
N LEU A 104 11.45 -2.16 -10.77
CA LEU A 104 11.97 -1.61 -9.52
C LEU A 104 12.85 -2.65 -8.83
N ALA A 105 13.99 -2.22 -8.28
CA ALA A 105 14.95 -3.05 -7.56
C ALA A 105 14.60 -3.19 -6.07
N GLY A 106 15.24 -4.14 -5.38
CA GLY A 106 14.88 -4.61 -4.03
C GLY A 106 13.98 -5.85 -4.08
N SER A 107 13.70 -6.42 -2.91
CA SER A 107 12.75 -7.53 -2.73
C SER A 107 11.76 -7.21 -1.62
N THR A 108 10.62 -7.90 -1.60
CA THR A 108 9.79 -8.00 -0.39
C THR A 108 10.55 -8.80 0.69
N ARG A 109 10.08 -8.72 1.93
CA ARG A 109 10.55 -9.43 3.12
C ARG A 109 9.36 -9.66 4.05
N SER A 110 9.33 -10.74 4.82
CA SER A 110 8.23 -10.96 5.77
C SER A 110 8.24 -9.94 6.93
N VAL A 111 7.14 -9.83 7.67
CA VAL A 111 7.06 -8.96 8.87
C VAL A 111 8.12 -9.35 9.91
N GLU A 112 8.45 -10.64 10.04
CA GLU A 112 9.52 -11.14 10.91
C GLU A 112 10.91 -10.76 10.38
N GLU A 113 11.15 -10.86 9.07
CA GLU A 113 12.42 -10.46 8.45
C GLU A 113 12.65 -8.94 8.54
N LEU A 114 11.60 -8.13 8.40
CA LEU A 114 11.63 -6.70 8.65
C LEU A 114 11.84 -6.40 10.15
N GLY A 115 11.15 -7.14 11.03
CA GLY A 115 11.28 -7.05 12.48
C GLY A 115 12.63 -7.51 13.04
N ALA A 116 13.38 -8.31 12.28
CA ALA A 116 14.74 -8.76 12.60
C ALA A 116 15.84 -8.01 11.81
N ALA A 117 15.46 -7.05 10.96
CA ALA A 117 16.39 -6.22 10.20
C ALA A 117 17.10 -5.18 11.08
N SER A 118 17.99 -4.37 10.47
CA SER A 118 18.61 -3.27 11.20
C SER A 118 17.59 -2.19 11.58
N PRO A 119 17.78 -1.43 12.67
CA PRO A 119 16.92 -0.29 13.01
C PRO A 119 16.85 0.81 11.94
N ALA A 120 17.73 0.78 10.93
CA ALA A 120 17.60 1.65 9.78
C ALA A 120 16.36 1.31 8.94
N VAL A 121 15.99 0.03 8.79
CA VAL A 121 14.80 -0.37 8.04
C VAL A 121 13.53 0.21 8.67
N SER A 122 13.38 0.15 10.00
CA SER A 122 12.26 0.78 10.72
C SER A 122 12.14 2.28 10.47
N ARG A 123 13.28 2.99 10.36
CA ARG A 123 13.31 4.41 9.99
C ARG A 123 12.83 4.66 8.57
N GLU A 124 13.34 3.89 7.60
CA GLU A 124 12.99 4.09 6.19
C GLU A 124 11.51 3.73 5.92
N ILE A 125 10.96 2.72 6.62
CA ILE A 125 9.52 2.40 6.61
C ILE A 125 8.72 3.56 7.21
N GLY A 126 9.05 4.01 8.42
CA GLY A 126 8.35 5.13 9.07
C GLY A 126 8.37 6.42 8.23
N ALA A 127 9.51 6.72 7.60
CA ALA A 127 9.66 7.85 6.69
C ALA A 127 8.86 7.67 5.38
N ALA A 128 8.80 6.46 4.82
CA ALA A 128 7.98 6.16 3.64
C ALA A 128 6.49 6.34 3.94
N MET A 129 5.99 5.76 5.04
CA MET A 129 4.61 5.95 5.50
C MET A 129 4.28 7.42 5.76
N ALA A 130 5.22 8.16 6.36
CA ALA A 130 5.04 9.59 6.60
C ALA A 130 4.96 10.39 5.29
N ALA A 131 5.79 10.06 4.30
CA ALA A 131 5.77 10.71 2.98
C ALA A 131 4.49 10.41 2.19
N ILE A 132 3.88 9.23 2.34
CA ILE A 132 2.55 8.91 1.78
C ILE A 132 1.49 9.76 2.45
N HIS A 133 1.47 9.81 3.78
CA HIS A 133 0.46 10.56 4.55
C HIS A 133 0.63 12.09 4.46
N ASP A 134 1.81 12.58 4.12
CA ASP A 134 2.10 13.99 3.81
C ASP A 134 1.69 14.39 2.36
N LEU A 135 1.25 13.46 1.51
CA LEU A 135 0.86 13.78 0.12
C LEU A 135 -0.27 14.82 0.08
N PRO A 136 -0.23 15.79 -0.86
CA PRO A 136 -1.23 16.83 -0.92
C PRO A 136 -2.59 16.25 -1.33
N HIS A 137 -3.66 16.57 -0.58
CA HIS A 137 -5.02 16.09 -0.84
C HIS A 137 -5.52 16.38 -2.26
N SER A 138 -4.97 17.42 -2.91
CA SER A 138 -5.23 17.73 -4.31
C SER A 138 -4.82 16.63 -5.29
N LEU A 139 -3.88 15.74 -4.93
CA LEU A 139 -3.55 14.57 -5.76
C LEU A 139 -4.74 13.61 -5.87
N VAL A 140 -5.43 13.38 -4.75
CA VAL A 140 -6.61 12.49 -4.68
C VAL A 140 -7.81 13.19 -5.34
N SER A 141 -8.08 14.46 -5.01
CA SER A 141 -9.24 15.17 -5.56
C SER A 141 -9.13 15.47 -7.06
N ASN A 142 -7.92 15.75 -7.59
CA ASN A 142 -7.74 16.03 -9.02
C ASN A 142 -7.78 14.76 -9.90
N ALA A 143 -7.84 13.58 -9.27
CA ALA A 143 -7.95 12.29 -9.94
C ALA A 143 -9.32 11.61 -9.69
N ASP A 144 -10.28 12.34 -9.11
CA ASP A 144 -11.61 11.86 -8.70
C ASP A 144 -11.56 10.60 -7.80
N LEU A 145 -10.49 10.45 -7.02
CA LEU A 145 -10.27 9.30 -6.14
C LEU A 145 -11.05 9.43 -4.81
N PRO A 146 -11.34 8.31 -4.11
CA PRO A 146 -12.16 8.33 -2.90
C PRO A 146 -11.59 9.21 -1.78
N SER A 147 -12.46 9.95 -1.11
CA SER A 147 -12.12 10.80 0.02
C SER A 147 -13.20 10.71 1.09
N TYR A 148 -12.82 10.40 2.32
CA TYR A 148 -13.74 10.21 3.44
C TYR A 148 -13.37 11.11 4.63
N THR A 149 -14.36 11.79 5.22
CA THR A 149 -14.22 12.36 6.56
C THR A 149 -14.18 11.25 7.63
N PRO A 150 -13.72 11.53 8.87
CA PRO A 150 -13.62 10.49 9.90
C PRO A 150 -14.95 9.79 10.20
N ASN A 151 -16.06 10.51 10.16
CA ASN A 151 -17.38 9.93 10.41
C ASN A 151 -17.93 9.14 9.21
N GLU A 152 -17.61 9.51 7.97
CA GLU A 152 -17.97 8.71 6.78
C GLU A 152 -17.17 7.40 6.74
N PHE A 153 -15.87 7.46 7.04
CA PHE A 153 -15.02 6.27 7.15
C PHE A 153 -15.52 5.33 8.26
N ARG A 154 -15.78 5.87 9.46
CA ARG A 154 -16.40 5.16 10.59
C ARG A 154 -17.75 4.52 10.21
N GLN A 155 -18.65 5.28 9.56
CA GLN A 155 -19.96 4.76 9.15
C GLN A 155 -19.81 3.67 8.08
N ARG A 156 -18.83 3.77 7.17
CA ARG A 156 -18.52 2.71 6.22
C ARG A 156 -18.07 1.43 6.96
N ARG A 157 -17.15 1.53 7.93
CA ARG A 157 -16.71 0.37 8.74
C ARG A 157 -17.86 -0.24 9.56
N LEU A 158 -18.80 0.56 10.08
CA LEU A 158 -20.05 0.06 10.67
C LEU A 158 -20.91 -0.71 9.66
N ASN A 159 -21.13 -0.17 8.46
CA ASN A 159 -21.91 -0.84 7.41
C ASN A 159 -21.23 -2.14 6.91
N GLU A 160 -19.90 -2.22 6.96
CA GLU A 160 -19.13 -3.45 6.70
C GLU A 160 -19.31 -4.47 7.84
N LEU A 161 -19.33 -4.01 9.10
CA LEU A 161 -19.58 -4.86 10.28
C LEU A 161 -21.00 -5.44 10.26
N ASP A 162 -22.02 -4.64 9.93
CA ASP A 162 -23.40 -5.11 9.74
C ASP A 162 -23.46 -6.25 8.72
N GLN A 163 -22.81 -6.08 7.56
CA GLN A 163 -22.75 -7.10 6.52
C GLN A 163 -22.02 -8.36 7.01
N ALA A 164 -20.88 -8.22 7.68
CA ALA A 164 -20.16 -9.35 8.28
C ALA A 164 -21.02 -10.07 9.34
N ALA A 165 -21.80 -9.36 10.14
CA ALA A 165 -22.72 -9.94 11.13
C ALA A 165 -23.85 -10.77 10.47
N THR A 166 -24.37 -10.35 9.30
CA THR A 166 -25.41 -11.14 8.59
C THR A 166 -24.94 -12.53 8.15
N THR A 167 -23.63 -12.79 8.09
CA THR A 167 -23.08 -14.12 7.77
C THR A 167 -23.39 -15.16 8.85
N GLY A 168 -23.66 -14.73 10.09
CA GLY A 168 -23.82 -15.60 11.26
C GLY A 168 -22.55 -16.36 11.68
N LYS A 169 -21.38 -16.02 11.12
CA LYS A 169 -20.12 -16.75 11.27
C LYS A 169 -19.06 -16.02 12.10
N ILE A 170 -19.19 -14.71 12.33
CA ILE A 170 -18.29 -13.96 13.22
C ILE A 170 -18.59 -14.33 14.69
N PRO A 171 -17.58 -14.63 15.52
CA PRO A 171 -17.76 -14.87 16.95
C PRO A 171 -18.45 -13.68 17.67
N PRO A 172 -19.50 -13.90 18.48
CA PRO A 172 -20.24 -12.82 19.14
C PRO A 172 -19.43 -11.94 20.11
N LEU A 173 -18.28 -12.43 20.59
CA LEU A 173 -17.34 -11.63 21.38
C LEU A 173 -16.66 -10.55 20.51
N LEU A 174 -16.22 -10.93 19.31
CA LEU A 174 -15.55 -10.03 18.37
C LEU A 174 -16.53 -9.00 17.79
N LEU A 175 -17.76 -9.42 17.44
CA LEU A 175 -18.81 -8.49 17.00
C LEU A 175 -19.00 -7.34 18.00
N ARG A 176 -19.31 -7.66 19.27
CA ARG A 176 -19.53 -6.64 20.32
C ARG A 176 -18.30 -5.77 20.59
N ARG A 177 -17.11 -6.36 20.49
CA ARG A 177 -15.82 -5.69 20.68
C ARG A 177 -15.57 -4.64 19.59
N TRP A 178 -15.80 -5.00 18.33
CA TRP A 178 -15.65 -4.11 17.18
C TRP A 178 -16.77 -3.07 17.11
N GLU A 179 -18.01 -3.47 17.36
CA GLU A 179 -19.19 -2.61 17.48
C GLU A 179 -18.95 -1.50 18.51
N HIS A 180 -18.48 -1.84 19.71
CA HIS A 180 -18.09 -0.88 20.75
C HIS A 180 -16.97 0.08 20.30
N ALA A 181 -15.90 -0.41 19.66
CA ALA A 181 -14.82 0.44 19.15
C ALA A 181 -15.28 1.36 18.01
N LEU A 182 -16.25 0.92 17.20
CA LEU A 182 -16.91 1.73 16.19
C LEU A 182 -17.92 2.73 16.78
N GLU A 183 -18.52 2.44 17.94
CA GLU A 183 -19.39 3.36 18.68
C GLU A 183 -18.62 4.45 19.46
N ASP A 184 -17.39 4.18 19.90
CA ASP A 184 -16.49 5.13 20.58
C ASP A 184 -16.14 6.37 19.73
N VAL A 185 -16.98 7.41 19.80
CA VAL A 185 -16.83 8.68 19.05
C VAL A 185 -15.51 9.42 19.38
N SER A 186 -14.80 9.06 20.45
CA SER A 186 -13.51 9.67 20.77
C SER A 186 -12.36 9.05 19.96
N LEU A 187 -12.45 7.76 19.64
CA LEU A 187 -11.49 7.01 18.82
C LEU A 187 -11.37 7.59 17.40
N TRP A 188 -12.50 7.97 16.81
CA TRP A 188 -12.64 8.44 15.43
C TRP A 188 -12.35 9.93 15.23
N ARG A 189 -11.60 10.57 16.15
CA ARG A 189 -11.19 11.97 16.05
C ARG A 189 -9.76 12.09 15.50
N PHE A 190 -9.59 11.66 14.26
CA PHE A 190 -8.33 11.77 13.52
C PHE A 190 -8.38 12.87 12.44
N ASN A 191 -7.20 13.29 11.98
CA ASN A 191 -7.07 14.11 10.78
C ASN A 191 -6.96 13.17 9.56
N PRO A 192 -7.93 13.14 8.63
CA PRO A 192 -7.79 12.35 7.42
C PRO A 192 -6.61 12.83 6.60
N CYS A 193 -5.84 11.89 6.06
CA CYS A 193 -4.74 12.16 5.14
C CYS A 193 -4.87 11.28 3.90
N VAL A 194 -4.01 11.48 2.91
CA VAL A 194 -3.82 10.49 1.84
C VAL A 194 -3.28 9.20 2.48
N VAL A 195 -3.82 8.04 2.09
CA VAL A 195 -3.35 6.73 2.54
C VAL A 195 -3.24 5.80 1.33
N HIS A 196 -2.20 4.97 1.30
CA HIS A 196 -1.96 3.97 0.25
C HIS A 196 -3.15 3.01 0.16
N GLY A 197 -3.68 2.62 1.32
CA GLY A 197 -4.96 1.94 1.45
C GLY A 197 -4.90 0.41 1.40
N ASP A 198 -3.75 -0.12 0.97
CA ASP A 198 -3.35 -1.53 0.88
C ASP A 198 -1.85 -1.67 1.27
N LEU A 199 -1.38 -0.92 2.27
CA LEU A 199 0.04 -0.97 2.66
C LEU A 199 0.31 -2.16 3.58
N HIS A 200 1.17 -3.07 3.13
CA HIS A 200 1.74 -4.18 3.89
C HIS A 200 3.09 -4.60 3.29
N GLU A 201 3.74 -5.60 3.85
CA GLU A 201 5.13 -5.97 3.57
C GLU A 201 5.40 -6.47 2.12
N ASP A 202 4.44 -7.09 1.44
CA ASP A 202 4.59 -7.45 0.01
C ASP A 202 4.55 -6.22 -0.92
N ASN A 203 3.98 -5.11 -0.44
CA ASN A 203 3.93 -3.83 -1.15
C ASN A 203 5.16 -2.94 -0.84
N LEU A 204 6.14 -3.44 -0.07
CA LEU A 204 7.42 -2.76 0.22
C LEU A 204 8.59 -3.51 -0.43
N LEU A 205 9.33 -2.86 -1.32
CA LEU A 205 10.62 -3.38 -1.79
C LEU A 205 11.77 -2.78 -0.96
N VAL A 206 12.68 -3.64 -0.50
CA VAL A 206 13.82 -3.27 0.35
C VAL A 206 15.13 -3.78 -0.26
N ASP A 207 16.16 -2.94 -0.30
CA ASP A 207 17.54 -3.30 -0.65
C ASP A 207 18.50 -2.87 0.45
N GLY A 208 19.27 -3.82 0.99
CA GLY A 208 20.02 -3.65 2.23
C GLY A 208 19.12 -3.13 3.37
N ASP A 209 19.39 -1.90 3.80
CA ASP A 209 18.66 -1.18 4.85
C ASP A 209 17.58 -0.20 4.33
N ARG A 210 17.41 -0.01 3.01
CA ARG A 210 16.52 1.02 2.44
C ARG A 210 15.28 0.46 1.78
N VAL A 211 14.14 1.11 2.02
CA VAL A 211 12.92 0.95 1.21
C VAL A 211 13.18 1.59 -0.16
N THR A 212 13.33 0.76 -1.20
CA THR A 212 13.62 1.21 -2.57
C THR A 212 12.36 1.58 -3.33
N ALA A 213 11.23 0.94 -3.04
CA ALA A 213 9.97 1.20 -3.70
C ALA A 213 8.74 0.80 -2.86
N VAL A 214 7.60 1.38 -3.21
CA VAL A 214 6.27 1.01 -2.72
C VAL A 214 5.39 0.65 -3.92
N THR A 215 4.64 -0.44 -3.86
CA THR A 215 3.74 -0.95 -4.93
C THR A 215 2.31 -1.14 -4.40
N GLY A 216 1.34 -1.46 -5.28
CA GLY A 216 -0.03 -1.79 -4.85
C GLY A 216 -0.99 -0.61 -4.80
N TRP A 217 -0.74 0.43 -5.62
CA TRP A 217 -1.41 1.74 -5.56
C TRP A 217 -2.88 1.75 -6.04
N THR A 218 -3.62 0.64 -5.90
CA THR A 218 -5.00 0.49 -6.38
C THR A 218 -5.98 1.27 -5.50
N ASP A 219 -5.80 1.22 -4.18
CA ASP A 219 -6.79 1.62 -3.19
C ASP A 219 -6.52 3.00 -2.54
N LEU A 220 -5.67 3.82 -3.19
CA LEU A 220 -5.28 5.16 -2.76
C LEU A 220 -6.51 6.06 -2.55
N ARG A 221 -6.60 6.63 -1.36
CA ARG A 221 -7.76 7.42 -0.90
C ARG A 221 -7.32 8.52 0.08
N ILE A 222 -8.20 9.47 0.37
CA ILE A 222 -8.14 10.21 1.64
C ILE A 222 -8.97 9.43 2.67
N GLY A 223 -8.35 9.08 3.80
CA GLY A 223 -8.95 8.20 4.80
C GLY A 223 -8.18 8.19 6.13
N ASP A 224 -8.30 7.09 6.86
CA ASP A 224 -7.68 6.91 8.17
C ASP A 224 -6.24 6.38 8.03
N PRO A 225 -5.19 7.10 8.51
CA PRO A 225 -3.81 6.62 8.51
C PRO A 225 -3.60 5.32 9.30
N ALA A 226 -4.60 4.86 10.05
CA ALA A 226 -4.59 3.58 10.74
C ALA A 226 -4.66 2.35 9.82
N ASP A 227 -5.25 2.46 8.61
CA ASP A 227 -5.32 1.34 7.67
C ASP A 227 -3.89 0.92 7.23
N ASP A 228 -3.06 1.88 6.82
CA ASP A 228 -1.67 1.64 6.40
C ASP A 228 -0.75 1.18 7.56
N MET A 229 -1.20 1.31 8.81
CA MET A 229 -0.52 0.86 10.02
C MET A 229 -0.96 -0.54 10.49
N ALA A 230 -2.03 -1.12 9.92
CA ALA A 230 -2.68 -2.32 10.45
C ALA A 230 -1.75 -3.55 10.43
N TRP A 231 -0.98 -3.76 9.36
CA TRP A 231 -0.05 -4.88 9.21
C TRP A 231 1.04 -4.93 10.30
N LEU A 232 1.47 -3.77 10.81
CA LEU A 232 2.46 -3.69 11.89
C LEU A 232 1.96 -4.35 13.18
N VAL A 233 0.65 -4.39 13.41
CA VAL A 233 0.04 -5.00 14.61
C VAL A 233 0.15 -6.53 14.60
N ALA A 234 0.38 -7.15 13.43
CA ALA A 234 0.71 -8.58 13.32
C ALA A 234 2.17 -8.88 13.71
N SER A 235 3.03 -7.88 13.88
CA SER A 235 4.43 -8.10 14.22
C SER A 235 4.60 -8.54 15.67
N ASN A 236 5.25 -9.69 15.87
CA ASN A 236 5.65 -10.17 17.19
C ASN A 236 6.81 -9.36 17.82
N ASN A 237 7.38 -8.37 17.13
CA ASN A 237 8.43 -7.50 17.67
C ASN A 237 7.90 -6.09 17.97
N GLN A 238 7.53 -5.83 19.23
CA GLN A 238 7.09 -4.51 19.69
C GLN A 238 8.15 -3.42 19.48
N GLU A 239 9.46 -3.73 19.63
CA GLU A 239 10.52 -2.74 19.40
C GLU A 239 10.59 -2.30 17.93
N PHE A 240 10.29 -3.19 16.98
CA PHE A 240 10.17 -2.82 15.57
C PHE A 240 8.97 -1.88 15.34
N VAL A 241 7.80 -2.20 15.89
CA VAL A 241 6.58 -1.38 15.77
C VAL A 241 6.78 0.00 16.39
N ASP A 242 7.35 0.07 17.60
CA ASP A 242 7.61 1.32 18.31
C ASP A 242 8.63 2.19 17.55
N ASN A 243 9.68 1.60 16.97
CA ASN A 243 10.66 2.32 16.15
C ASN A 243 10.05 2.84 14.83
N VAL A 244 9.21 2.04 14.14
CA VAL A 244 8.49 2.50 12.94
C VAL A 244 7.55 3.66 13.29
N LEU A 245 6.77 3.53 14.36
CA LEU A 245 5.87 4.59 14.82
C LEU A 245 6.62 5.86 15.22
N ALA A 246 7.75 5.74 15.94
CA ALA A 246 8.56 6.89 16.34
C ALA A 246 9.15 7.63 15.13
N HIS A 247 9.62 6.89 14.11
CA HIS A 247 10.15 7.49 12.89
C HIS A 247 9.07 8.07 11.98
N TYR A 248 7.90 7.44 11.88
CA TYR A 248 6.71 8.03 11.25
C TYR A 248 6.30 9.34 11.94
N THR A 249 6.15 9.31 13.26
CA THR A 249 5.67 10.44 14.08
C THR A 249 6.64 11.63 14.04
N SER A 250 7.95 11.38 13.92
CA SER A 250 8.96 12.43 13.78
C SER A 250 9.17 12.94 12.34
N SER A 251 8.58 12.26 11.35
CA SER A 251 8.67 12.65 9.92
C SER A 251 7.40 13.34 9.41
N ARG A 252 6.22 13.09 10.01
CA ARG A 252 4.94 13.73 9.65
C ARG A 252 4.95 15.23 9.98
N ARG A 253 4.21 16.01 9.17
CA ARG A 253 3.95 17.44 9.44
C ARG A 253 2.82 17.69 10.43
N ASP A 254 1.87 16.76 10.52
CA ASP A 254 0.68 16.88 11.35
C ASP A 254 0.94 16.54 12.83
N VAL A 255 0.02 16.97 13.70
CA VAL A 255 0.03 16.61 15.12
C VAL A 255 -0.14 15.09 15.27
N PRO A 256 0.65 14.41 16.14
CA PRO A 256 0.54 12.96 16.36
C PRO A 256 -0.85 12.52 16.84
N ASP A 257 -1.37 11.45 16.24
CA ASP A 257 -2.65 10.84 16.63
C ASP A 257 -2.45 9.83 17.76
N ALA A 258 -2.96 10.16 18.96
CA ALA A 258 -2.85 9.36 20.18
C ALA A 258 -3.61 8.01 20.15
N HIS A 259 -4.39 7.76 19.10
CA HIS A 259 -5.25 6.58 18.93
C HIS A 259 -4.95 5.80 17.65
N LEU A 260 -3.94 6.21 16.87
CA LEU A 260 -3.53 5.57 15.61
C LEU A 260 -3.38 4.05 15.72
N LEU A 261 -2.55 3.55 16.65
CA LEU A 261 -2.36 2.10 16.84
C LEU A 261 -3.62 1.38 17.34
N ARG A 262 -4.55 2.06 18.03
CA ARG A 262 -5.82 1.45 18.46
C ARG A 262 -6.72 1.17 17.27
N ARG A 263 -6.82 2.13 16.36
CA ARG A 263 -7.56 1.97 15.09
C ARG A 263 -6.85 1.02 14.13
N ALA A 264 -5.52 0.98 14.15
CA ALA A 264 -4.74 0.01 13.36
C ALA A 264 -5.03 -1.42 13.83
N ALA A 265 -5.05 -1.65 15.16
CA ALA A 265 -5.43 -2.92 15.74
C ALA A 265 -6.89 -3.30 15.45
N LEU A 266 -7.82 -2.35 15.49
CA LEU A 266 -9.20 -2.57 15.04
C LEU A 266 -9.26 -2.98 13.56
N SER A 267 -8.53 -2.28 12.67
CA SER A 267 -8.52 -2.59 11.23
C SER A 267 -7.88 -3.96 10.95
N ALA A 268 -6.83 -4.34 11.70
CA ALA A 268 -6.20 -5.66 11.63
C ALA A 268 -7.13 -6.78 12.11
N GLU A 269 -7.79 -6.65 13.26
CA GLU A 269 -8.80 -7.63 13.73
C GLU A 269 -9.96 -7.75 12.72
N PHE A 270 -10.43 -6.61 12.21
CA PHE A 270 -11.56 -6.54 11.28
C PHE A 270 -11.21 -6.99 9.84
N ALA A 271 -9.93 -7.09 9.48
CA ALA A 271 -9.49 -7.66 8.21
C ALA A 271 -9.92 -9.13 8.07
N LEU A 272 -9.96 -9.90 9.16
CA LEU A 272 -10.43 -11.29 9.17
C LEU A 272 -11.91 -11.41 8.78
N ALA A 273 -12.74 -10.44 9.19
CA ALA A 273 -14.16 -10.38 8.81
C ALA A 273 -14.33 -10.02 7.32
N GLN A 274 -13.52 -9.10 6.80
CA GLN A 274 -13.48 -8.75 5.37
C GLN A 274 -13.01 -9.95 4.51
N TYR A 275 -12.00 -10.69 4.98
CA TYR A 275 -11.49 -11.92 4.36
C TYR A 275 -12.59 -13.01 4.30
N LEU A 276 -13.33 -13.24 5.40
CA LEU A 276 -14.49 -14.13 5.43
C LEU A 276 -15.56 -13.72 4.41
N VAL A 277 -15.96 -12.43 4.40
CA VAL A 277 -16.99 -11.91 3.49
C VAL A 277 -16.56 -12.06 2.02
N LYS A 278 -15.29 -11.83 1.70
CA LYS A 278 -14.72 -12.06 0.36
C LYS A 278 -14.79 -13.55 -0.02
N GLY A 279 -14.44 -14.47 0.89
CA GLY A 279 -14.56 -15.92 0.66
C GLY A 279 -16.01 -16.38 0.43
N ILE A 280 -16.97 -15.81 1.15
CA ILE A 280 -18.41 -16.06 0.94
C ILE A 280 -18.86 -15.53 -0.44
N ALA A 281 -18.38 -14.35 -0.85
CA ALA A 281 -18.74 -13.73 -2.13
C ALA A 281 -18.14 -14.47 -3.35
N THR A 282 -16.94 -15.02 -3.23
CA THR A 282 -16.30 -15.84 -4.28
C THR A 282 -16.78 -17.30 -4.27
N GLY A 283 -17.33 -17.78 -3.15
CA GLY A 283 -17.70 -19.17 -2.94
C GLY A 283 -16.51 -20.09 -2.62
N ASP A 284 -15.37 -19.53 -2.21
CA ASP A 284 -14.18 -20.31 -1.86
C ASP A 284 -14.29 -20.91 -0.45
N HIS A 285 -14.61 -22.21 -0.38
CA HIS A 285 -14.73 -22.94 0.87
C HIS A 285 -13.43 -23.06 1.68
N ASN A 286 -12.26 -22.98 1.05
CA ASN A 286 -10.99 -22.98 1.78
C ASN A 286 -10.82 -21.63 2.50
N MET A 287 -11.00 -20.53 1.74
CA MET A 287 -10.94 -19.17 2.25
C MET A 287 -11.92 -18.94 3.41
N ILE A 288 -13.15 -19.46 3.29
CA ILE A 288 -14.15 -19.43 4.36
C ILE A 288 -13.68 -20.21 5.61
N SER A 289 -13.18 -21.44 5.44
CA SER A 289 -12.75 -22.28 6.57
C SER A 289 -11.50 -21.74 7.27
N GLU A 290 -10.60 -21.10 6.53
CA GLU A 290 -9.41 -20.43 7.04
C GLU A 290 -9.80 -19.17 7.82
N ALA A 291 -10.71 -18.34 7.28
CA ALA A 291 -11.25 -17.18 7.97
C ALA A 291 -11.96 -17.55 9.28
N GLU A 292 -12.78 -18.61 9.29
CA GLU A 292 -13.44 -19.11 10.50
C GLU A 292 -12.44 -19.60 11.56
N ALA A 293 -11.36 -20.26 11.14
CA ALA A 293 -10.29 -20.68 12.05
C ALA A 293 -9.57 -19.47 12.67
N MET A 294 -9.13 -18.51 11.87
CA MET A 294 -8.47 -17.29 12.35
C MET A 294 -9.37 -16.47 13.29
N LEU A 295 -10.67 -16.37 12.98
CA LEU A 295 -11.65 -15.72 13.84
C LEU A 295 -11.86 -16.45 15.18
N SER A 296 -11.81 -17.79 15.20
CA SER A 296 -11.86 -18.56 16.46
C SER A 296 -10.63 -18.28 17.32
N THR A 297 -9.43 -18.38 16.74
CA THR A 297 -8.17 -18.09 17.44
C THR A 297 -8.17 -16.67 18.02
N LEU A 298 -8.54 -15.66 17.23
CA LEU A 298 -8.64 -14.29 17.73
C LEU A 298 -9.69 -14.14 18.85
N ALA A 299 -10.84 -14.83 18.77
CA ALA A 299 -11.84 -14.80 19.83
C ALA A 299 -11.37 -15.50 21.11
N GLU A 300 -10.55 -16.54 21.01
CA GLU A 300 -9.91 -17.26 22.11
C GLU A 300 -8.82 -16.40 22.77
N ASP A 301 -7.92 -15.78 21.99
CA ASP A 301 -6.89 -14.86 22.47
C ASP A 301 -7.49 -13.59 23.13
N VAL A 302 -8.56 -13.03 22.55
CA VAL A 302 -9.30 -11.91 23.15
C VAL A 302 -10.01 -12.33 24.44
N ALA A 303 -10.43 -13.60 24.58
CA ALA A 303 -11.05 -14.10 25.80
C ALA A 303 -10.04 -14.41 26.93
N GLU A 304 -8.83 -14.89 26.61
CA GLU A 304 -7.79 -15.19 27.60
C GLU A 304 -6.98 -13.94 27.99
N TYR A 305 -6.61 -13.08 27.03
CA TYR A 305 -5.68 -11.96 27.23
C TYR A 305 -6.34 -10.56 27.11
N GLY A 306 -7.60 -10.48 26.63
CA GLY A 306 -8.30 -9.21 26.40
C GLY A 306 -8.00 -8.54 25.04
N GLY A 307 -6.99 -9.04 24.31
CA GLY A 307 -6.51 -8.48 23.03
C GLY A 307 -5.84 -7.12 23.16
N GLN A 308 -5.43 -6.54 22.03
CA GLN A 308 -4.88 -5.19 21.98
C GLN A 308 -5.95 -4.12 22.32
N PRO A 309 -5.59 -2.92 22.80
CA PRO A 309 -6.57 -1.90 23.18
C PRO A 309 -7.13 -1.19 21.94
N ILE A 310 -8.24 -1.68 21.38
CA ILE A 310 -8.87 -1.10 20.17
C ILE A 310 -9.82 0.08 20.42
N SER A 311 -10.17 0.38 21.68
CA SER A 311 -11.07 1.47 22.09
C SER A 311 -10.46 2.23 23.27
N ILE A 312 -10.99 3.43 23.54
CA ILE A 312 -10.59 4.29 24.66
C ILE A 312 -11.50 4.04 25.86
N GLU A 313 -12.79 3.82 25.63
CA GLU A 313 -13.72 3.37 26.66
C GLU A 313 -13.55 1.86 26.93
N PRO A 314 -13.54 1.41 28.21
CA PRO A 314 -13.47 -0.02 28.51
C PRO A 314 -14.77 -0.73 28.12
N LEU A 315 -14.68 -1.85 27.40
CA LEU A 315 -15.84 -2.65 26.99
C LEU A 315 -16.76 -2.95 28.19
N PRO A 316 -18.07 -2.64 28.12
CA PRO A 316 -19.01 -2.81 29.22
C PRO A 316 -18.99 -4.26 29.74
N GLN A 317 -18.56 -4.43 30.99
CA GLN A 317 -18.57 -5.74 31.62
C GLN A 317 -20.02 -6.27 31.68
N PRO A 318 -20.26 -7.55 31.35
CA PRO A 318 -21.59 -8.14 31.47
C PRO A 318 -22.09 -7.97 32.91
N VAL A 319 -23.14 -7.15 33.09
CA VAL A 319 -23.72 -6.89 34.41
C VAL A 319 -24.15 -8.25 34.98
N PRO A 320 -23.57 -8.70 36.12
CA PRO A 320 -23.92 -10.01 36.67
C PRO A 320 -25.43 -10.00 36.98
N PRO A 321 -26.17 -11.07 36.65
CA PRO A 321 -27.62 -11.08 36.76
C PRO A 321 -28.03 -10.74 38.20
N SER A 322 -28.62 -9.55 38.36
CA SER A 322 -28.87 -8.94 39.66
C SER A 322 -29.72 -9.88 40.51
N THR A 323 -29.09 -10.57 41.46
CA THR A 323 -29.73 -11.64 42.21
C THR A 323 -30.92 -11.05 42.96
N PRO A 324 -32.16 -11.53 42.72
CA PRO A 324 -33.30 -11.05 43.49
C PRO A 324 -33.03 -11.36 44.97
N ALA A 325 -33.19 -10.35 45.82
CA ALA A 325 -32.76 -10.40 47.22
C ALA A 325 -33.65 -11.34 48.06
N SER A 326 -33.39 -12.65 47.94
CA SER A 326 -33.99 -13.68 48.78
C SER A 326 -33.68 -13.41 50.26
N GLY A 327 -34.72 -13.45 51.09
CA GLY A 327 -34.65 -12.99 52.48
C GLY A 327 -33.66 -13.77 53.35
N SER A 328 -33.04 -13.06 54.28
CA SER A 328 -32.06 -13.59 55.24
C SER A 328 -32.66 -14.65 56.18
N ALA A 329 -32.01 -15.83 56.27
CA ALA A 329 -32.21 -16.76 57.38
C ALA A 329 -30.97 -17.67 57.64
N ALA A 330 -30.41 -17.55 58.85
CA ALA A 330 -29.56 -18.51 59.57
C ALA A 330 -28.18 -18.95 59.00
N GLY A 331 -27.25 -19.17 59.94
CA GLY A 331 -25.86 -19.58 59.70
C GLY A 331 -25.55 -21.06 60.02
N PRO A 332 -24.27 -21.42 60.26
CA PRO A 332 -23.68 -22.66 59.75
C PRO A 332 -23.53 -23.80 60.78
N PRO A 333 -23.05 -24.98 60.31
CA PRO A 333 -21.87 -25.59 60.94
C PRO A 333 -20.76 -25.98 59.92
N ALA A 334 -19.67 -26.58 60.42
CA ALA A 334 -18.35 -26.61 59.78
C ALA A 334 -17.95 -27.91 59.03
N GLN A 335 -16.74 -27.87 58.44
CA GLN A 335 -16.03 -28.94 57.72
C GLN A 335 -15.63 -30.13 58.62
N PRO A 336 -15.14 -31.24 58.02
CA PRO A 336 -13.74 -31.62 58.26
C PRO A 336 -12.91 -31.80 56.98
N ALA A 337 -11.58 -31.98 57.13
CA ALA A 337 -10.59 -31.90 56.05
C ALA A 337 -10.10 -33.26 55.50
N GLY A 338 -9.45 -33.21 54.32
CA GLY A 338 -8.68 -34.29 53.70
C GLY A 338 -7.34 -33.76 53.15
N GLN A 339 -6.33 -34.62 52.97
CA GLN A 339 -4.93 -34.21 52.80
C GLN A 339 -4.43 -34.17 51.34
N ALA A 340 -3.29 -33.50 51.13
CA ALA A 340 -2.69 -33.23 49.82
C ALA A 340 -1.67 -34.28 49.36
N SER A 341 -1.34 -34.26 48.06
CA SER A 341 -0.11 -34.81 47.46
C SER A 341 0.13 -34.25 46.05
N GLY A 342 1.40 -34.24 45.64
CA GLY A 342 1.94 -33.90 44.32
C GLY A 342 3.48 -33.97 44.40
N PRO A 343 4.25 -33.55 43.38
CA PRO A 343 3.89 -33.16 42.00
C PRO A 343 4.51 -34.12 40.96
N ASP A 344 4.30 -33.88 39.65
CA ASP A 344 5.28 -34.29 38.62
C ASP A 344 5.19 -33.48 37.31
N HIS A 345 6.34 -33.22 36.68
CA HIS A 345 6.58 -32.49 35.41
C HIS A 345 8.05 -32.76 35.01
N PRO A 346 8.43 -32.92 33.71
CA PRO A 346 8.21 -31.95 32.62
C PRO A 346 7.73 -32.66 31.29
N VAL A 347 7.80 -32.16 30.04
CA VAL A 347 8.63 -31.11 29.37
C VAL A 347 7.95 -30.55 28.10
N ALA A 348 8.19 -29.25 27.80
CA ALA A 348 8.42 -28.63 26.47
C ALA A 348 7.35 -28.70 25.33
N ALA A 349 7.31 -27.80 24.33
CA ALA A 349 7.78 -26.40 24.17
C ALA A 349 7.34 -25.87 22.78
N VAL A 350 7.17 -24.55 22.51
CA VAL A 350 7.06 -23.40 23.42
C VAL A 350 5.56 -22.99 23.52
N SER A 351 4.99 -21.81 23.22
CA SER A 351 5.41 -20.41 22.95
C SER A 351 4.57 -19.46 23.83
N LYS A 352 5.06 -18.27 24.18
CA LYS A 352 4.34 -17.30 25.05
C LYS A 352 4.67 -15.85 24.74
N VAL A 353 3.64 -15.01 24.65
CA VAL A 353 3.75 -13.54 24.82
C VAL A 353 3.88 -13.24 26.32
N ALA A 354 4.68 -12.22 26.67
CA ALA A 354 4.84 -11.77 28.05
C ALA A 354 4.90 -10.23 28.11
N LEU A 355 3.87 -9.61 28.68
CA LEU A 355 3.80 -8.18 28.95
C LEU A 355 4.03 -7.90 30.44
N LEU A 356 4.85 -6.90 30.73
CA LEU A 356 5.10 -6.42 32.09
C LEU A 356 4.08 -5.33 32.48
N ALA A 357 3.78 -5.24 33.78
CA ALA A 357 2.82 -4.27 34.30
C ALA A 357 3.36 -2.82 34.25
N PRO A 358 2.50 -1.81 34.06
CA PRO A 358 2.92 -0.41 33.97
C PRO A 358 3.25 0.18 35.35
N ASP A 359 4.44 0.75 35.49
CA ASP A 359 4.81 1.58 36.65
C ASP A 359 4.12 2.96 36.57
N THR A 360 3.74 3.51 37.72
CA THR A 360 3.00 4.78 37.81
C THR A 360 3.91 5.95 38.13
N VAL A 361 3.98 6.94 37.24
CA VAL A 361 4.77 8.17 37.45
C VAL A 361 3.84 9.37 37.63
N THR A 362 3.76 9.88 38.85
CA THR A 362 3.06 11.14 39.17
C THR A 362 4.09 12.21 39.51
N GLY A 363 4.11 13.34 38.79
CA GLY A 363 5.07 14.42 39.07
C GLY A 363 4.84 15.69 38.27
N LEU A 364 4.15 16.67 38.88
CA LEU A 364 4.20 18.07 38.43
C LEU A 364 5.51 18.71 38.88
N ALA A 365 6.24 19.33 37.96
CA ALA A 365 7.33 20.26 38.25
C ALA A 365 7.30 21.43 37.24
N ALA A 366 7.62 22.64 37.71
CA ALA A 366 7.46 23.86 36.91
C ALA A 366 8.74 24.29 36.17
N VAL A 367 8.55 25.10 35.12
CA VAL A 367 9.60 25.67 34.26
C VAL A 367 10.53 26.63 35.01
N PRO A 368 11.74 26.85 34.49
CA PRO A 368 12.21 28.22 34.29
C PRO A 368 12.56 28.53 32.82
N SER A 369 12.26 29.77 32.40
CA SER A 369 12.56 30.29 31.06
C SER A 369 14.04 30.66 30.89
N SER A 370 14.56 30.61 29.65
CA SER A 370 15.84 31.23 29.30
C SER A 370 15.89 31.73 27.85
N ALA A 371 16.44 32.94 27.69
CA ALA A 371 17.04 33.56 26.49
C ALA A 371 16.38 33.35 25.10
N ALA A 372 15.78 34.41 24.56
CA ALA A 372 15.52 34.57 23.12
C ALA A 372 16.64 35.38 22.43
N MET A 373 16.77 35.24 21.11
CA MET A 373 17.14 36.25 20.07
C MET A 373 17.86 35.60 18.87
N PRO A 374 17.78 36.14 17.63
CA PRO A 374 16.77 37.06 17.07
C PRO A 374 16.00 36.46 15.87
N ALA A 375 14.91 37.10 15.45
CA ALA A 375 14.18 36.72 14.23
C ALA A 375 14.84 37.30 12.96
N VAL A 376 14.84 36.53 11.86
CA VAL A 376 15.16 37.04 10.52
C VAL A 376 13.91 37.70 9.94
N GLN A 377 14.00 38.99 9.62
CA GLN A 377 12.95 39.71 8.88
C GLN A 377 13.21 39.61 7.37
N VAL A 378 12.21 39.14 6.62
CA VAL A 378 12.20 39.19 5.16
C VAL A 378 11.32 40.36 4.73
N ALA A 379 11.91 41.37 4.08
CA ALA A 379 11.18 42.50 3.54
C ALA A 379 10.64 42.17 2.12
N PRO A 380 9.42 42.61 1.75
CA PRO A 380 8.93 42.48 0.38
C PRO A 380 9.74 43.33 -0.60
N ILE A 381 9.96 42.82 -1.81
CA ILE A 381 10.57 43.57 -2.91
C ILE A 381 9.51 44.50 -3.53
N PRO A 382 9.77 45.81 -3.71
CA PRO A 382 8.85 46.70 -4.40
C PRO A 382 8.71 46.37 -5.89
N LEU A 383 7.48 46.46 -6.41
CA LEU A 383 7.23 46.54 -7.84
C LEU A 383 7.41 48.00 -8.29
N GLU A 384 8.39 48.26 -9.15
CA GLU A 384 8.44 49.55 -9.87
C GLU A 384 7.51 49.52 -11.09
N ALA A 385 6.69 50.55 -11.21
CA ALA A 385 5.91 50.81 -12.41
C ALA A 385 6.66 51.79 -13.32
N SER A 386 6.68 51.50 -14.62
CA SER A 386 7.11 52.43 -15.67
C SER A 386 5.92 52.76 -16.58
N ASP A 387 5.71 54.04 -16.89
CA ASP A 387 4.42 54.58 -17.34
C ASP A 387 4.51 55.34 -18.69
N GLU A 388 3.33 55.50 -19.32
CA GLU A 388 2.94 56.31 -20.49
C GLU A 388 3.69 56.23 -21.85
N GLY A 389 2.90 56.37 -22.94
CA GLY A 389 3.38 56.59 -24.32
C GLY A 389 2.69 55.77 -25.42
N ARG A 390 1.35 55.69 -25.54
CA ARG A 390 0.34 56.73 -25.89
C ARG A 390 0.09 56.86 -27.41
N SER A 391 -1.18 57.14 -27.78
CA SER A 391 -1.78 57.28 -29.14
C SER A 391 -2.07 55.95 -29.88
N ASP A 392 -3.20 55.77 -30.59
CA ASP A 392 -4.36 56.69 -30.75
C ASP A 392 -5.74 56.02 -30.99
N GLU A 393 -6.76 56.89 -31.13
CA GLU A 393 -8.21 56.69 -31.37
C GLU A 393 -8.67 55.54 -32.31
N GLY A 394 -9.90 54.98 -32.19
CA GLY A 394 -10.94 55.22 -31.18
C GLY A 394 -12.38 54.77 -31.57
N ARG A 395 -13.30 54.88 -30.59
CA ARG A 395 -14.79 54.98 -30.65
C ARG A 395 -15.63 54.18 -31.68
N ALA A 396 -16.42 53.22 -31.18
CA ALA A 396 -17.91 53.16 -31.24
C ALA A 396 -18.37 51.89 -30.47
N ASP A 397 -19.15 51.98 -29.38
CA ASP A 397 -20.63 52.14 -29.31
C ASP A 397 -21.43 51.07 -30.08
N GLY A 398 -22.14 50.21 -29.34
CA GLY A 398 -22.99 49.12 -29.85
C GLY A 398 -23.56 48.23 -28.73
N ASP A 399 -24.78 48.53 -28.29
CA ASP A 399 -25.47 47.91 -27.14
C ASP A 399 -26.43 46.75 -27.55
N VAL A 400 -27.03 46.09 -26.55
CA VAL A 400 -28.22 45.21 -26.60
C VAL A 400 -28.03 43.73 -27.00
N ALA A 401 -27.64 42.94 -26.00
CA ALA A 401 -28.36 41.80 -25.40
C ALA A 401 -29.28 40.82 -26.20
N ARG A 402 -29.31 39.58 -25.66
CA ARG A 402 -30.36 38.52 -25.65
C ARG A 402 -30.48 37.49 -26.79
N GLU A 403 -30.51 36.22 -26.35
CA GLU A 403 -31.33 35.07 -26.80
C GLU A 403 -31.21 34.62 -28.28
N GLY A 404 -31.35 33.35 -28.67
CA GLY A 404 -31.59 32.10 -27.93
C GLY A 404 -31.90 30.95 -28.92
N GLY A 405 -31.72 29.69 -28.50
CA GLY A 405 -31.86 28.49 -29.37
C GLY A 405 -30.55 28.17 -30.11
N ALA A 406 -29.96 26.96 -30.14
CA ALA A 406 -30.40 25.56 -29.95
C ALA A 406 -30.92 24.83 -31.20
N THR A 407 -30.51 23.56 -31.30
CA THR A 407 -30.91 22.49 -32.26
C THR A 407 -30.44 22.56 -33.72
N GLY A 408 -29.64 21.56 -34.10
CA GLY A 408 -29.98 20.63 -35.19
C GLY A 408 -29.54 20.96 -36.62
N GLY A 409 -28.63 20.15 -37.18
CA GLY A 409 -28.22 20.23 -38.58
C GLY A 409 -27.13 19.23 -38.96
N ASP A 410 -27.51 17.96 -39.17
CA ASP A 410 -26.64 16.95 -39.79
C ASP A 410 -26.48 17.21 -41.30
N SER A 411 -25.28 16.99 -41.86
CA SER A 411 -25.08 16.50 -43.23
C SER A 411 -23.60 16.30 -43.62
N THR A 412 -23.14 15.05 -43.55
CA THR A 412 -22.44 14.33 -44.65
C THR A 412 -21.51 15.06 -45.66
N ALA A 413 -20.20 14.78 -45.52
CA ALA A 413 -19.32 14.12 -46.52
C ALA A 413 -18.89 14.76 -47.88
N SER A 414 -17.71 14.28 -48.34
CA SER A 414 -17.14 14.29 -49.71
C SER A 414 -16.18 15.43 -50.10
N GLY A 415 -15.20 15.13 -51.00
CA GLY A 415 -14.30 16.10 -51.65
C GLY A 415 -12.85 16.12 -51.13
N ASP A 416 -12.00 15.10 -51.29
CA ASP A 416 -11.45 14.47 -52.52
C ASP A 416 -10.06 15.04 -52.95
N THR A 417 -9.32 14.20 -53.69
CA THR A 417 -8.17 14.44 -54.59
C THR A 417 -6.87 15.17 -54.16
N ALA A 418 -5.80 14.37 -54.24
CA ALA A 418 -4.57 14.60 -55.02
C ALA A 418 -3.42 15.53 -54.52
N ALA A 419 -2.35 14.84 -54.15
CA ALA A 419 -0.93 15.06 -54.43
C ALA A 419 -0.49 16.11 -55.48
N ASP A 420 0.73 16.64 -55.27
CA ASP A 420 1.74 16.75 -56.33
C ASP A 420 3.16 16.48 -55.77
N ASP A 421 4.18 16.41 -56.63
CA ASP A 421 5.38 15.58 -56.45
C ASP A 421 6.69 16.30 -56.02
N VAL A 422 7.57 15.51 -55.38
CA VAL A 422 9.06 15.41 -55.52
C VAL A 422 9.93 16.68 -55.77
N VAL A 423 11.01 16.84 -54.98
CA VAL A 423 12.43 16.88 -55.45
C VAL A 423 13.42 16.93 -54.28
N THR A 424 14.56 16.25 -54.46
CA THR A 424 15.71 16.10 -53.54
C THR A 424 16.62 17.34 -53.42
N ASP A 425 17.35 17.49 -52.31
CA ASP A 425 18.84 17.42 -52.36
C ASP A 425 19.49 17.10 -50.99
N SER A 426 20.71 16.57 -51.02
CA SER A 426 21.69 16.42 -49.92
C SER A 426 23.01 15.92 -50.53
N PRO A 427 24.17 16.56 -50.26
CA PRO A 427 24.91 16.16 -49.05
C PRO A 427 25.79 17.26 -48.40
N GLY A 428 26.27 17.00 -47.18
CA GLY A 428 27.29 17.81 -46.51
C GLY A 428 28.10 17.00 -45.49
N THR A 429 29.40 16.78 -45.76
CA THR A 429 30.27 15.86 -44.99
C THR A 429 30.95 16.54 -43.79
N GLY A 430 30.97 15.87 -42.63
CA GLY A 430 31.80 16.25 -41.48
C GLY A 430 32.40 15.01 -40.80
N SER A 431 33.70 15.01 -40.51
CA SER A 431 34.42 13.85 -39.96
C SER A 431 35.31 14.27 -38.79
N ALA A 432 35.23 13.52 -37.68
CA ALA A 432 36.10 13.66 -36.51
C ALA A 432 36.44 12.26 -35.95
N LYS A 433 37.63 12.10 -35.34
CA LYS A 433 38.19 10.81 -34.95
C LYS A 433 38.06 10.50 -33.46
N VAL A 434 37.65 9.25 -33.20
CA VAL A 434 38.28 8.26 -32.30
C VAL A 434 38.97 8.78 -31.02
N SER A 435 38.57 8.21 -29.88
CA SER A 435 39.48 7.87 -28.78
C SER A 435 39.03 6.59 -28.10
N ASN A 436 39.83 5.53 -28.16
CA ASN A 436 39.60 4.29 -27.42
C ASN A 436 40.15 4.41 -26.01
N VAL A 437 39.45 3.86 -25.02
CA VAL A 437 40.05 3.41 -23.76
C VAL A 437 39.57 2.00 -23.48
N SER A 438 40.49 1.04 -23.51
CA SER A 438 40.26 -0.34 -23.10
C SER A 438 40.80 -0.53 -21.68
N VAL A 439 40.03 -1.19 -20.80
CA VAL A 439 40.51 -1.67 -19.49
C VAL A 439 40.20 -3.16 -19.38
N THR A 440 41.05 -3.88 -18.67
CA THR A 440 41.30 -5.32 -18.89
C THR A 440 40.66 -6.20 -17.81
N ALA A 441 40.16 -7.37 -18.20
CA ALA A 441 39.69 -8.41 -17.27
C ALA A 441 40.87 -9.15 -16.60
N ILE A 442 40.66 -9.64 -15.37
CA ILE A 442 41.59 -10.48 -14.61
C ILE A 442 40.79 -11.71 -14.11
N PRO A 443 41.35 -12.94 -14.13
CA PRO A 443 40.56 -14.16 -14.32
C PRO A 443 40.17 -14.91 -13.05
N ASP A 444 39.43 -15.99 -13.24
CA ASP A 444 38.91 -16.92 -12.24
C ASP A 444 39.98 -17.61 -11.37
N GLY A 445 39.56 -18.02 -10.17
CA GLY A 445 40.33 -18.86 -9.25
C GLY A 445 39.45 -19.95 -8.64
N GLU A 446 39.65 -21.18 -9.09
CA GLU A 446 38.88 -22.38 -8.72
C GLU A 446 39.41 -23.03 -7.42
N ALA A 447 38.52 -23.45 -6.52
CA ALA A 447 38.85 -24.24 -5.33
C ALA A 447 37.64 -25.02 -4.80
N ASP A 448 37.79 -26.34 -4.64
CA ASP A 448 36.73 -27.27 -4.20
C ASP A 448 36.17 -26.98 -2.79
N ARG A 449 34.85 -27.19 -2.61
CA ARG A 449 34.21 -27.74 -1.39
C ARG A 449 32.71 -28.04 -1.56
N GLU A 450 32.38 -29.32 -1.65
CA GLU A 450 31.12 -29.88 -1.11
C GLU A 450 31.21 -29.96 0.44
N PRO A 451 30.12 -30.27 1.20
CA PRO A 451 28.78 -30.72 0.76
C PRO A 451 27.58 -29.96 1.38
N GLY A 452 26.36 -30.22 0.88
CA GLY A 452 25.11 -29.89 1.57
C GLY A 452 23.88 -29.91 0.66
N ALA A 453 22.89 -30.77 0.94
CA ALA A 453 21.66 -30.86 0.13
C ALA A 453 20.59 -29.85 0.62
N PRO A 454 19.98 -29.04 -0.27
CA PRO A 454 18.93 -28.08 0.10
C PRO A 454 17.52 -28.70 0.08
N SER A 455 16.64 -28.15 0.92
CA SER A 455 15.18 -28.27 0.78
C SER A 455 14.67 -27.40 -0.39
N PRO A 456 13.43 -27.59 -0.89
CA PRO A 456 12.99 -26.99 -2.15
C PRO A 456 12.98 -25.45 -2.09
N ALA A 457 13.79 -24.83 -2.95
CA ALA A 457 13.82 -23.39 -3.16
C ALA A 457 12.75 -22.94 -4.19
N ASN A 458 12.44 -21.65 -4.21
CA ASN A 458 11.64 -21.04 -5.28
C ASN A 458 12.33 -21.24 -6.65
N ASP A 459 11.67 -21.96 -7.55
CA ASP A 459 12.22 -22.32 -8.87
C ASP A 459 12.13 -21.15 -9.86
N THR A 460 13.02 -20.17 -9.70
CA THR A 460 13.17 -19.01 -10.60
C THR A 460 13.92 -19.37 -11.88
N SER A 461 13.45 -20.40 -12.57
CA SER A 461 13.97 -20.83 -13.86
C SER A 461 13.97 -19.67 -14.88
N THR A 462 15.15 -19.37 -15.42
CA THR A 462 15.40 -18.30 -16.38
C THR A 462 15.72 -18.89 -17.76
N THR A 463 15.12 -18.35 -18.82
CA THR A 463 15.29 -18.82 -20.19
C THR A 463 15.78 -17.68 -21.10
N SER A 464 16.89 -17.93 -21.80
CA SER A 464 17.38 -17.05 -22.86
C SER A 464 16.52 -17.20 -24.12
N LEU A 465 16.18 -16.07 -24.75
CA LEU A 465 15.39 -16.06 -25.98
C LEU A 465 16.33 -16.09 -27.21
N PRO A 466 16.10 -16.98 -28.19
CA PRO A 466 16.94 -17.04 -29.38
C PRO A 466 16.72 -15.81 -30.25
N VAL A 467 17.75 -14.98 -30.42
CA VAL A 467 17.72 -13.80 -31.30
C VAL A 467 17.61 -14.24 -32.75
N VAL A 468 16.40 -14.17 -33.32
CA VAL A 468 16.16 -14.40 -34.75
C VAL A 468 16.54 -13.12 -35.51
N PRO A 469 17.56 -13.14 -36.39
CA PRO A 469 17.89 -11.96 -37.18
C PRO A 469 16.76 -11.64 -38.17
N PRO A 470 16.52 -10.35 -38.49
CA PRO A 470 15.46 -9.96 -39.41
C PRO A 470 15.70 -10.59 -40.78
N LYS A 471 14.71 -11.29 -41.31
CA LYS A 471 14.75 -11.78 -42.69
C LYS A 471 14.66 -10.59 -43.65
N SER A 472 15.74 -10.38 -44.40
CA SER A 472 15.65 -9.67 -45.68
C SER A 472 14.57 -10.32 -46.55
N ARG A 473 13.79 -9.50 -47.26
CA ARG A 473 12.57 -9.85 -48.02
C ARG A 473 12.64 -11.16 -48.79
#